data_AF-A0A6P8F7L2-F1
#
_entry.id   AF-A0A6P8F7L2-F1
#
_cell.length_a   1.000
_cell.length_b   1.000
_cell.length_c   1.000
_cell.angle_alpha   90.00
_cell.angle_beta   90.00
_cell.angle_gamma   90.00
#
_symmetry.space_group_name_H-M   'P 1'
#
loop_
_entity.id
_entity.type
_entity.pdbx_description
1 polymer ?
#
loop_
_entity_poly.entity_id
_entity_poly.type
_entity_poly.pdbx_seq_one_letter_code
_entity_poly.pdbx_strand_id
1 'polypeptide(L)'
;MSIELKSDQSVAACLDMLQIRDLHRQDNVFRAKERTIGIDEDALSYQVNERKHRDQKEANLSKASAADMLRTDHAADVLDHKLRREERLLKGSIAHFRQNFQLPINRREFDLNDPDSLKKQDGVQMLPGLVGEDPDNGERLKKQQVQIKQWSLQQQAELKSTRDQLRYSDTLYDESRMALDNKAVEVQKLAEEYNRALAIATKDANLTLASEKKGREFQRRRQEEDNNRMDIQNQLQGGFKQNISMLSTLDAQHDKGTKYEQVKHFTDYRQQQVQEKKRICVMERQNELEEEHLRLASARTALLLERQQMRANKQQRKALDNTNVQLAEARRVQYVFFYLLLAVEILRPDLPHSPFSCLFSVCTQKTLQCFYTVLAL
;
A
#
# COMPACT_ATOMS: atom_id res chain seq x y z
N MET A 1 -76.07 30.21 -142.90
CA MET A 1 -75.68 29.57 -141.63
C MET A 1 -74.35 28.87 -141.86
N SER A 2 -73.26 29.43 -141.34
CA SER A 2 -72.08 28.68 -140.91
C SER A 2 -71.70 29.31 -139.57
N ILE A 3 -72.07 28.64 -138.48
CA ILE A 3 -71.75 29.09 -137.13
C ILE A 3 -70.47 28.35 -136.76
N GLU A 4 -69.32 29.03 -136.84
CA GLU A 4 -68.06 28.50 -136.31
C GLU A 4 -68.14 28.44 -134.77
N LEU A 5 -67.76 27.29 -134.21
CA LEU A 5 -67.81 27.03 -132.77
C LEU A 5 -66.58 27.66 -132.09
N LYS A 6 -66.83 28.35 -130.96
CA LYS A 6 -65.80 29.04 -130.15
C LYS A 6 -64.63 28.16 -129.68
N SER A 7 -64.77 26.83 -129.70
CA SER A 7 -63.71 25.88 -129.33
C SER A 7 -62.50 25.98 -130.27
N ASP A 8 -62.74 26.17 -131.56
CA ASP A 8 -61.70 26.01 -132.57
C ASP A 8 -60.78 27.24 -132.63
N GLN A 9 -61.32 28.41 -132.30
CA GLN A 9 -60.58 29.66 -132.13
C GLN A 9 -59.60 29.60 -130.94
N SER A 10 -59.97 28.89 -129.87
CA SER A 10 -59.10 28.75 -128.68
C SER A 10 -57.90 27.83 -128.93
N VAL A 11 -58.09 26.78 -129.74
CA VAL A 11 -57.02 25.83 -130.08
C VAL A 11 -56.01 26.47 -131.02
N ALA A 12 -56.47 27.23 -132.02
CA ALA A 12 -55.60 27.97 -132.94
C ALA A 12 -54.72 28.99 -132.19
N ALA A 13 -55.32 29.78 -131.29
CA ALA A 13 -54.58 30.75 -130.48
C ALA A 13 -53.52 30.08 -129.58
N CYS A 14 -53.79 28.88 -129.06
CA CYS A 14 -52.82 28.12 -128.27
C CYS A 14 -51.63 27.67 -129.11
N LEU A 15 -51.87 27.18 -130.33
CA LEU A 15 -50.81 26.73 -131.23
C LEU A 15 -49.92 27.88 -131.70
N ASP A 16 -50.50 29.05 -131.99
CA ASP A 16 -49.74 30.25 -132.38
C ASP A 16 -48.82 30.71 -131.24
N MET A 17 -49.31 30.69 -129.99
CA MET A 17 -48.49 31.04 -128.82
C MET A 17 -47.32 30.08 -128.62
N LEU A 18 -47.50 28.79 -128.93
CA LEU A 18 -46.42 27.80 -128.88
C LEU A 18 -45.39 28.04 -129.97
N GLN A 19 -45.83 28.32 -131.20
CA GLN A 19 -44.92 28.63 -132.32
C GLN A 19 -44.10 29.89 -132.05
N ILE A 20 -44.73 30.95 -131.52
CA ILE A 20 -44.03 32.18 -131.13
C ILE A 20 -42.98 31.87 -130.05
N ARG A 21 -43.33 31.07 -129.03
CA ARG A 21 -42.37 30.66 -127.99
C ARG A 21 -41.19 29.86 -128.57
N ASP A 22 -41.45 28.94 -129.49
CA ASP A 22 -40.40 28.13 -130.11
C ASP A 22 -39.47 28.96 -130.99
N LEU A 23 -39.98 29.95 -131.71
CA LEU A 23 -39.15 30.90 -132.47
C LEU A 23 -38.22 31.70 -131.54
N HIS A 24 -38.74 32.22 -130.43
CA HIS A 24 -37.93 32.91 -129.42
C HIS A 24 -36.88 31.98 -128.77
N ARG A 25 -37.17 30.68 -128.67
CA ARG A 25 -36.23 29.69 -128.12
C ARG A 25 -35.12 29.34 -129.11
N GLN A 26 -35.44 29.24 -130.40
CA GLN A 26 -34.49 28.86 -131.45
C GLN A 26 -33.31 29.83 -131.50
N ASP A 27 -33.54 31.13 -131.43
CA ASP A 27 -32.47 32.14 -131.43
C ASP A 27 -31.43 31.88 -130.34
N ASN A 28 -31.86 31.51 -129.14
CA ASN A 28 -30.98 31.20 -128.00
C ASN A 28 -30.22 29.86 -128.18
N VAL A 29 -30.84 28.88 -128.86
CA VAL A 29 -30.25 27.54 -129.07
C VAL A 29 -29.17 27.57 -130.15
N PHE A 30 -29.37 28.36 -131.20
CA PHE A 30 -28.45 28.43 -132.33
C PHE A 30 -27.24 29.36 -132.08
N ARG A 31 -27.34 30.31 -131.14
CA ARG A 31 -26.24 31.21 -130.76
C ARG A 31 -25.32 30.57 -129.71
N ALA A 32 -24.16 30.07 -130.15
CA ALA A 32 -23.21 29.34 -129.30
C ALA A 32 -22.71 30.11 -128.06
N LYS A 33 -22.59 31.45 -128.13
CA LYS A 33 -22.14 32.29 -127.01
C LYS A 33 -23.21 32.40 -125.91
N GLU A 34 -24.46 32.66 -126.29
CA GLU A 34 -25.59 32.73 -125.35
C GLU A 34 -25.86 31.36 -124.70
N ARG A 35 -25.65 30.27 -125.45
CA ARG A 35 -25.71 28.90 -124.91
C ARG A 35 -24.63 28.61 -123.86
N THR A 36 -23.44 29.16 -124.04
CA THR A 36 -22.29 28.85 -123.17
C THR A 36 -22.23 29.77 -121.95
N ILE A 37 -22.55 31.06 -122.11
CA ILE A 37 -22.38 32.10 -121.08
C ILE A 37 -23.51 33.15 -121.18
N GLY A 38 -24.75 32.71 -121.39
CA GLY A 38 -25.90 33.61 -121.35
C GLY A 38 -26.11 34.15 -119.93
N ILE A 39 -25.83 35.43 -119.72
CA ILE A 39 -26.03 36.12 -118.44
C ILE A 39 -26.90 37.36 -118.70
N ASP A 40 -27.92 37.53 -117.88
CA ASP A 40 -28.75 38.73 -117.86
C ASP A 40 -28.09 39.78 -116.95
N GLU A 41 -27.35 40.71 -117.56
CA GLU A 41 -26.61 41.75 -116.86
C GLU A 41 -27.53 42.71 -116.11
N ASP A 42 -28.68 43.06 -116.71
CA ASP A 42 -29.64 43.98 -116.13
C ASP A 42 -30.30 43.39 -114.88
N ALA A 43 -30.74 42.12 -114.94
CA ALA A 43 -31.29 41.43 -113.78
C ALA A 43 -30.28 41.28 -112.63
N LEU A 44 -29.01 40.99 -112.93
CA LEU A 44 -27.96 40.92 -111.92
C LEU A 44 -27.66 42.29 -111.31
N SER A 45 -27.63 43.36 -112.11
CA SER A 45 -27.42 44.72 -111.62
C SER A 45 -28.53 45.14 -110.65
N TYR A 46 -29.79 44.78 -110.95
CA TYR A 46 -30.93 44.98 -110.07
C TYR A 46 -30.78 44.20 -108.76
N GLN A 47 -30.44 42.90 -108.82
CA GLN A 47 -30.22 42.07 -107.63
C GLN A 47 -29.09 42.59 -106.73
N VAL A 48 -28.00 43.10 -107.32
CA VAL A 48 -26.88 43.70 -106.58
C VAL A 48 -27.32 44.99 -105.88
N ASN A 49 -28.08 45.85 -106.57
CA ASN A 49 -28.60 47.09 -105.98
C ASN A 49 -29.63 46.80 -104.89
N GLU A 50 -30.52 45.83 -105.09
CA GLU A 50 -31.47 45.38 -104.07
C GLU A 50 -30.73 44.83 -102.83
N ARG A 51 -29.68 44.03 -103.02
CA ARG A 51 -28.82 43.57 -101.93
C ARG A 51 -28.15 44.73 -101.20
N LYS A 52 -27.57 45.70 -101.92
CA LYS A 52 -26.97 46.90 -101.31
C LYS A 52 -27.99 47.70 -100.49
N HIS A 53 -29.22 47.87 -100.98
CA HIS A 53 -30.28 48.55 -100.24
C HIS A 53 -30.69 47.79 -98.98
N ARG A 54 -30.78 46.45 -99.05
CA ARG A 54 -31.03 45.60 -97.87
C ARG A 54 -29.91 45.71 -96.85
N ASP A 55 -28.66 45.56 -97.28
CA ASP A 55 -27.48 45.66 -96.42
C ASP A 55 -27.39 47.06 -95.77
N GLN A 56 -27.71 48.12 -96.51
CA GLN A 56 -27.73 49.48 -95.97
C GLN A 56 -28.86 49.70 -94.96
N LYS A 57 -30.04 49.13 -95.21
CA LYS A 57 -31.17 49.17 -94.26
C LYS A 57 -30.81 48.41 -92.98
N GLU A 58 -30.23 47.23 -93.09
CA GLU A 58 -29.77 46.44 -91.95
C GLU A 58 -28.67 47.17 -91.17
N ALA A 59 -27.69 47.76 -91.86
CA ALA A 59 -26.64 48.56 -91.24
C ALA A 59 -27.21 49.79 -90.50
N ASN A 60 -28.22 50.45 -91.07
CA ASN A 60 -28.88 51.59 -90.41
C ASN A 60 -29.68 51.15 -89.18
N LEU A 61 -30.38 50.01 -89.25
CA LEU A 61 -31.08 49.42 -88.10
C LEU A 61 -30.09 49.03 -87.00
N SER A 62 -28.99 48.38 -87.35
CA SER A 62 -27.92 48.01 -86.41
C SER A 62 -27.32 49.23 -85.72
N LYS A 63 -27.06 50.31 -86.48
CA LYS A 63 -26.60 51.60 -85.92
C LYS A 63 -27.61 52.22 -84.97
N ALA A 64 -28.91 52.19 -85.30
CA ALA A 64 -29.95 52.72 -84.43
C ALA A 64 -30.05 51.90 -83.11
N SER A 65 -30.07 50.56 -83.21
CA SER A 65 -30.05 49.68 -82.04
C SER A 65 -28.83 49.90 -81.16
N ALA A 66 -27.64 50.04 -81.75
CA ALA A 66 -26.42 50.34 -81.02
C ALA A 66 -26.48 51.70 -80.31
N ALA A 67 -27.05 52.73 -80.95
CA ALA A 67 -27.24 54.03 -80.34
C ALA A 67 -28.23 53.95 -79.16
N ASP A 68 -29.31 53.20 -79.28
CA ASP A 68 -30.27 53.01 -78.19
C ASP A 68 -29.66 52.25 -77.01
N MET A 69 -28.83 51.21 -77.27
CA MET A 69 -28.07 50.52 -76.23
C MET A 69 -27.18 51.48 -75.44
N LEU A 70 -26.44 52.37 -76.13
CA LEU A 70 -25.60 53.36 -75.45
C LEU A 70 -26.42 54.34 -74.59
N ARG A 71 -27.63 54.69 -75.03
CA ARG A 71 -28.54 55.55 -74.25
C ARG A 71 -29.06 54.82 -73.01
N THR A 72 -29.43 53.55 -73.14
CA THR A 72 -29.89 52.74 -72.00
C THR A 72 -28.76 52.49 -71.00
N ASP A 73 -27.55 52.20 -71.48
CA ASP A 73 -26.38 51.99 -70.63
C ASP A 73 -26.05 53.26 -69.84
N HIS A 74 -26.02 54.41 -70.51
CA HIS A 74 -25.81 55.69 -69.81
C HIS A 74 -26.92 55.97 -68.78
N ALA A 75 -28.18 55.65 -69.07
CA ALA A 75 -29.27 55.80 -68.11
C ALA A 75 -29.08 54.86 -66.90
N ALA A 76 -28.63 53.62 -67.12
CA ALA A 76 -28.33 52.66 -66.08
C ALA A 76 -27.17 53.15 -65.18
N ASP A 77 -26.09 53.68 -65.78
CA ASP A 77 -24.94 54.23 -65.04
C ASP A 77 -25.36 55.40 -64.13
N VAL A 78 -26.20 56.31 -64.63
CA VAL A 78 -26.71 57.44 -63.83
C VAL A 78 -27.56 56.94 -62.66
N LEU A 79 -28.38 55.91 -62.87
CA LEU A 79 -29.19 55.32 -61.80
C LEU A 79 -28.32 54.60 -60.76
N ASP A 80 -27.33 53.83 -61.19
CA ASP A 80 -26.39 53.15 -60.28
C ASP A 80 -25.61 54.17 -59.43
N HIS A 81 -25.14 55.26 -60.03
CA HIS A 81 -24.48 56.34 -59.28
C HIS A 81 -25.39 57.00 -58.24
N LYS A 82 -26.69 57.17 -58.53
CA LYS A 82 -27.68 57.68 -57.56
C LYS A 82 -27.88 56.69 -56.41
N LEU A 83 -28.10 55.42 -56.72
CA LEU A 83 -28.28 54.37 -55.72
C LEU A 83 -27.05 54.25 -54.81
N ARG A 84 -25.84 54.24 -55.36
CA ARG A 84 -24.61 54.23 -54.56
C ARG A 84 -24.45 55.46 -53.67
N ARG A 85 -24.99 56.63 -54.09
CA ARG A 85 -24.98 57.83 -53.25
C ARG A 85 -25.97 57.69 -52.10
N GLU A 86 -27.19 57.24 -52.37
CA GLU A 86 -28.23 57.01 -51.35
C GLU A 86 -27.79 55.94 -50.35
N GLU A 87 -27.19 54.84 -50.83
CA GLU A 87 -26.66 53.78 -49.98
C GLU A 87 -25.56 54.31 -49.04
N ARG A 88 -24.67 55.18 -49.53
CA ARG A 88 -23.65 55.84 -48.70
C ARG A 88 -24.28 56.76 -47.66
N LEU A 89 -25.29 57.54 -48.04
CA LEU A 89 -26.01 58.41 -47.11
C LEU A 89 -26.72 57.60 -46.02
N LEU A 90 -27.43 56.54 -46.41
CA LEU A 90 -28.12 55.64 -45.50
C LEU A 90 -27.13 54.95 -44.54
N LYS A 91 -26.02 54.41 -45.06
CA LYS A 91 -24.94 53.84 -44.24
C LYS A 91 -24.37 54.86 -43.27
N GLY A 92 -24.17 56.11 -43.72
CA GLY A 92 -23.74 57.23 -42.87
C GLY A 92 -24.75 57.53 -41.76
N SER A 93 -26.04 57.61 -42.08
CA SER A 93 -27.11 57.83 -41.09
C SER A 93 -27.22 56.69 -40.08
N ILE A 94 -27.10 55.44 -40.53
CA ILE A 94 -27.09 54.26 -39.65
C ILE A 94 -25.86 54.30 -38.73
N ALA A 95 -24.68 54.61 -39.26
CA ALA A 95 -23.46 54.73 -38.47
C ALA A 95 -23.58 55.85 -37.42
N HIS A 96 -24.09 57.02 -37.81
CA HIS A 96 -24.35 58.13 -36.91
C HIS A 96 -25.34 57.76 -35.80
N PHE A 97 -26.43 57.07 -36.16
CA PHE A 97 -27.42 56.59 -35.19
C PHE A 97 -26.81 55.57 -34.21
N ARG A 98 -26.01 54.62 -34.72
CA ARG A 98 -25.29 53.64 -33.90
C ARG A 98 -24.33 54.32 -32.92
N GLN A 99 -23.58 55.31 -33.41
CA GLN A 99 -22.60 56.04 -32.61
C GLN A 99 -23.24 56.89 -31.51
N ASN A 100 -24.43 57.45 -31.73
CA ASN A 100 -25.05 58.32 -30.72
C ASN A 100 -25.95 57.55 -29.75
N PHE A 101 -26.64 56.53 -30.23
CA PHE A 101 -27.73 55.88 -29.47
C PHE A 101 -27.48 54.42 -29.12
N GLN A 102 -26.52 53.75 -29.79
CA GLN A 102 -26.25 52.31 -29.57
C GLN A 102 -24.85 52.06 -29.00
N LEU A 103 -24.26 53.07 -28.33
CA LEU A 103 -23.00 52.89 -27.62
C LEU A 103 -23.14 51.81 -26.55
N PRO A 104 -22.08 51.02 -26.30
CA PRO A 104 -22.07 50.03 -25.24
C PRO A 104 -22.49 50.60 -23.88
N ILE A 105 -22.08 51.84 -23.58
CA ILE A 105 -22.39 52.54 -22.32
C ILE A 105 -23.89 52.83 -22.11
N ASN A 106 -24.67 52.91 -23.20
CA ASN A 106 -26.10 53.20 -23.13
C ASN A 106 -26.96 51.93 -22.97
N ARG A 107 -26.34 50.74 -22.89
CA ARG A 107 -27.06 49.48 -22.69
C ARG A 107 -27.51 49.35 -21.24
N ARG A 108 -28.67 48.71 -21.03
CA ARG A 108 -29.24 48.50 -19.69
C ARG A 108 -28.32 47.65 -18.81
N GLU A 109 -27.64 46.69 -19.43
CA GLU A 109 -26.71 45.74 -18.82
C GLU A 109 -25.23 46.14 -18.95
N PHE A 110 -24.93 47.41 -19.22
CA PHE A 110 -23.54 47.87 -19.32
C PHE A 110 -22.80 47.76 -17.98
N ASP A 111 -23.49 48.03 -16.87
CA ASP A 111 -22.99 47.84 -15.50
C ASP A 111 -22.46 46.42 -15.24
N LEU A 112 -23.15 45.41 -15.75
CA LEU A 112 -22.75 44.00 -15.64
C LEU A 112 -21.58 43.65 -16.58
N ASN A 113 -21.46 44.32 -17.71
CA ASN A 113 -20.47 44.03 -18.76
C ASN A 113 -19.33 45.05 -18.86
N ASP A 114 -19.20 45.94 -17.88
CA ASP A 114 -18.17 46.98 -17.87
C ASP A 114 -16.78 46.31 -17.69
N PRO A 115 -15.83 46.49 -18.64
CA PRO A 115 -14.49 45.91 -18.52
C PRO A 115 -13.73 46.41 -17.28
N ASP A 116 -14.09 47.59 -16.77
CA ASP A 116 -13.53 48.15 -15.54
C ASP A 116 -14.42 47.91 -14.31
N SER A 117 -15.47 47.08 -14.42
CA SER A 117 -16.39 46.75 -13.32
C SER A 117 -15.63 46.32 -12.06
N LEU A 118 -14.62 45.46 -12.21
CA LEU A 118 -13.78 44.97 -11.11
C LEU A 118 -12.87 46.04 -10.49
N LYS A 119 -12.53 47.12 -11.20
CA LYS A 119 -11.71 48.22 -10.69
C LYS A 119 -12.54 49.30 -9.99
N LYS A 120 -13.81 49.44 -10.39
CA LYS A 120 -14.79 50.37 -9.78
C LYS A 120 -15.47 49.80 -8.54
N GLN A 121 -15.41 48.48 -8.36
CA GLN A 121 -15.78 47.82 -7.12
C GLN A 121 -14.67 48.08 -6.09
N ASP A 122 -14.87 49.07 -5.23
CA ASP A 122 -14.09 49.20 -4.00
C ASP A 122 -14.32 47.95 -3.15
N GLY A 123 -13.28 47.12 -3.03
CA GLY A 123 -13.17 46.09 -2.00
C GLY A 123 -14.27 45.04 -2.02
N VAL A 124 -13.97 43.93 -2.71
CA VAL A 124 -14.50 42.58 -2.51
C VAL A 124 -15.53 42.48 -1.36
N GLN A 125 -16.81 42.31 -1.69
CA GLN A 125 -17.77 41.72 -0.75
C GLN A 125 -17.38 40.25 -0.53
N MET A 126 -16.32 40.01 0.22
CA MET A 126 -16.17 38.76 0.94
C MET A 126 -17.26 38.77 2.00
N LEU A 127 -18.09 37.73 2.05
CA LEU A 127 -18.91 37.49 3.23
C LEU A 127 -17.96 37.49 4.45
N PRO A 128 -18.18 38.36 5.46
CA PRO A 128 -17.35 38.34 6.65
C PRO A 128 -17.50 36.99 7.37
N GLY A 129 -16.39 36.28 7.56
CA GLY A 129 -16.30 35.17 8.50
C GLY A 129 -16.94 33.86 8.02
N LEU A 130 -16.43 33.27 6.94
CA LEU A 130 -16.57 31.83 6.77
C LEU A 130 -15.82 31.14 7.92
N VAL A 131 -16.57 30.53 8.85
CA VAL A 131 -16.06 29.89 10.09
C VAL A 131 -14.95 28.85 9.85
N GLY A 132 -14.76 28.39 8.61
CA GLY A 132 -13.72 27.44 8.23
C GLY A 132 -12.40 28.05 7.72
N GLU A 133 -12.32 29.36 7.50
CA GLU A 133 -11.08 30.01 7.09
C GLU A 133 -10.26 30.39 8.33
N ASP A 134 -9.09 29.75 8.49
CA ASP A 134 -8.15 30.03 9.59
C ASP A 134 -7.02 30.93 9.07
N PRO A 135 -7.11 32.26 9.24
CA PRO A 135 -6.05 33.17 8.80
C PRO A 135 -4.73 32.92 9.54
N ASP A 136 -4.80 32.34 10.75
CA ASP A 136 -3.65 32.04 11.60
C ASP A 136 -3.12 30.61 11.41
N ASN A 137 -3.55 29.90 10.36
CA ASN A 137 -3.11 28.53 10.08
C ASN A 137 -1.57 28.42 10.05
N GLY A 138 -0.89 29.41 9.47
CA GLY A 138 0.58 29.46 9.45
C GLY A 138 1.21 29.55 10.85
N GLU A 139 0.61 30.33 11.76
CA GLU A 139 1.08 30.43 13.15
C GLU A 139 0.75 29.16 13.96
N ARG A 140 -0.45 28.60 13.76
CA ARG A 140 -0.87 27.33 14.36
C ARG A 140 0.08 26.21 13.97
N LEU A 141 0.43 26.09 12.69
CA LEU A 141 1.35 25.07 12.20
C LEU A 141 2.74 25.22 12.83
N LYS A 142 3.25 26.45 12.95
CA LYS A 142 4.54 26.73 13.62
C LYS A 142 4.50 26.31 15.10
N LYS A 143 3.42 26.65 15.83
CA LYS A 143 3.23 26.23 17.22
C LYS A 143 3.17 24.71 17.36
N GLN A 144 2.45 24.03 16.47
CA GLN A 144 2.39 22.56 16.44
C GLN A 144 3.76 21.93 16.15
N GLN A 145 4.53 22.47 15.20
CA GLN A 145 5.89 22.00 14.91
C GLN A 145 6.82 22.16 16.10
N VAL A 146 6.77 23.31 16.78
CA VAL A 146 7.56 23.55 18.01
C VAL A 146 7.16 22.56 19.11
N GLN A 147 5.85 22.33 19.30
CA GLN A 147 5.33 21.41 20.30
C GLN A 147 5.76 19.97 20.03
N ILE A 148 5.62 19.50 18.78
CA ILE A 148 6.07 18.15 18.38
C ILE A 148 7.59 18.01 18.55
N LYS A 149 8.36 19.03 18.19
CA LYS A 149 9.81 19.04 18.38
C LYS A 149 10.18 18.95 19.87
N GLN A 150 9.53 19.74 20.72
CA GLN A 150 9.76 19.73 22.16
C GLN A 150 9.42 18.37 22.78
N TRP A 151 8.27 17.80 22.44
CA TRP A 151 7.87 16.47 22.91
C TRP A 151 8.82 15.37 22.44
N SER A 152 9.26 15.41 21.19
CA SER A 152 10.25 14.45 20.67
C SER A 152 11.58 14.54 21.42
N LEU A 153 12.07 15.77 21.69
CA LEU A 153 13.29 15.98 22.45
C LEU A 153 13.15 15.51 23.91
N GLN A 154 12.02 15.81 24.55
CA GLN A 154 11.73 15.34 25.90
C GLN A 154 11.72 13.81 25.97
N GLN A 155 11.01 13.15 25.05
CA GLN A 155 10.94 11.70 25.00
C GLN A 155 12.32 11.07 24.77
N GLN A 156 13.15 11.66 23.91
CA GLN A 156 14.53 11.21 23.70
C GLN A 156 15.39 11.37 24.95
N ALA A 157 15.25 12.48 25.68
CA ALA A 157 15.98 12.72 26.91
C ALA A 157 15.56 11.75 28.02
N GLU A 158 14.26 11.51 28.18
CA GLU A 158 13.70 10.54 29.13
C GLU A 158 14.21 9.12 28.81
N LEU A 159 14.12 8.69 27.54
CA LEU A 159 14.63 7.38 27.12
C LEU A 159 16.14 7.22 27.37
N LYS A 160 16.94 8.26 27.09
CA LYS A 160 18.38 8.26 27.40
C LYS A 160 18.61 8.14 28.91
N SER A 161 17.91 8.93 29.71
CA SER A 161 18.03 8.90 31.17
C SER A 161 17.67 7.53 31.74
N THR A 162 16.56 6.92 31.31
CA THR A 162 16.17 5.57 31.73
C THR A 162 17.20 4.52 31.30
N ARG A 163 17.75 4.65 30.08
CA ARG A 163 18.80 3.75 29.59
C ARG A 163 20.07 3.85 30.41
N ASP A 164 20.47 5.07 30.78
CA ASP A 164 21.67 5.30 31.58
C ASP A 164 21.47 4.81 33.02
N GLN A 165 20.28 5.00 33.60
CA GLN A 165 19.91 4.43 34.90
C GLN A 165 19.96 2.89 34.89
N LEU A 166 19.42 2.26 33.84
CA LEU A 166 19.48 0.81 33.69
C LEU A 166 20.94 0.33 33.60
N ARG A 167 21.75 0.97 32.75
CA ARG A 167 23.18 0.65 32.62
C ARG A 167 23.92 0.78 33.94
N TYR A 168 23.65 1.85 34.69
CA TYR A 168 24.25 2.04 36.01
C TYR A 168 23.83 0.94 37.00
N SER A 169 22.55 0.58 37.02
CA SER A 169 22.04 -0.54 37.82
C SER A 169 22.69 -1.87 37.44
N ASP A 170 22.84 -2.15 36.15
CA ASP A 170 23.48 -3.37 35.65
C ASP A 170 24.95 -3.41 36.07
N THR A 171 25.69 -2.28 35.95
CA THR A 171 27.08 -2.21 36.39
C THR A 171 27.23 -2.44 37.89
N LEU A 172 26.34 -1.87 38.71
CA LEU A 172 26.36 -2.09 40.16
C LEU A 172 26.05 -3.55 40.51
N TYR A 173 25.13 -4.17 39.79
CA TYR A 173 24.81 -5.58 39.96
C TYR A 173 26.01 -6.48 39.61
N ASP A 174 26.67 -6.21 38.48
CA ASP A 174 27.87 -6.93 38.06
C ASP A 174 29.02 -6.77 39.06
N GLU A 175 29.26 -5.56 39.56
CA GLU A 175 30.25 -5.30 40.62
C GLU A 175 29.92 -6.07 41.90
N SER A 176 28.66 -6.05 42.34
CA SER A 176 28.21 -6.80 43.50
C SER A 176 28.37 -8.31 43.31
N ARG A 177 28.02 -8.84 42.13
CA ARG A 177 28.19 -10.25 41.78
C ARG A 177 29.66 -10.65 41.82
N MET A 178 30.53 -9.88 41.18
CA MET A 178 31.98 -10.14 41.21
C MET A 178 32.55 -10.10 42.64
N ALA A 179 32.08 -9.17 43.48
CA ALA A 179 32.50 -9.11 44.88
C ALA A 179 32.08 -10.37 45.67
N LEU A 180 30.87 -10.89 45.43
CA LEU A 180 30.39 -12.12 46.03
C LEU A 180 31.19 -13.34 45.54
N ASP A 181 31.46 -13.43 44.24
CA ASP A 181 32.27 -14.51 43.65
C ASP A 181 33.69 -14.51 44.22
N ASN A 182 34.33 -13.33 44.32
CA ASN A 182 35.65 -13.19 44.92
C ASN A 182 35.66 -13.64 46.38
N LYS A 183 34.64 -13.24 47.16
CA LYS A 183 34.49 -13.65 48.55
C LYS A 183 34.25 -15.16 48.68
N ALA A 184 33.48 -15.76 47.77
CA ALA A 184 33.27 -17.21 47.74
C ALA A 184 34.58 -17.96 47.49
N VAL A 185 35.42 -17.47 46.57
CA VAL A 185 36.75 -18.02 46.31
C VAL A 185 37.66 -17.89 47.53
N GLU A 186 37.65 -16.75 48.23
CA GLU A 186 38.41 -16.57 49.48
C GLU A 186 37.98 -17.55 50.57
N VAL A 187 36.67 -17.69 50.78
CA VAL A 187 36.11 -18.64 51.76
C VAL A 187 36.48 -20.07 51.41
N GLN A 188 36.42 -20.44 50.12
CA GLN A 188 36.82 -21.75 49.65
C GLN A 188 38.31 -22.03 49.95
N LYS A 189 39.21 -21.08 49.66
CA LYS A 189 40.64 -21.21 49.96
C LYS A 189 40.88 -21.41 51.46
N LEU A 190 40.25 -20.60 52.30
CA LEU A 190 40.36 -20.71 53.76
C LEU A 190 39.83 -22.07 54.27
N ALA A 191 38.71 -22.54 53.71
CA ALA A 191 38.15 -23.85 54.06
C ALA A 191 39.09 -25.00 53.63
N GLU A 192 39.69 -24.91 52.44
CA GLU A 192 40.69 -25.88 51.98
C GLU A 192 41.92 -25.89 52.88
N GLU A 193 42.43 -24.72 53.27
CA GLU A 193 43.56 -24.58 54.20
C GLU A 193 43.24 -25.17 55.58
N TYR A 194 42.06 -24.87 56.12
CA TYR A 194 41.58 -25.44 57.38
C TYR A 194 41.47 -26.96 57.32
N ASN A 195 40.86 -27.49 56.24
CA ASN A 195 40.73 -28.93 56.04
C ASN A 195 42.09 -29.63 55.91
N ARG A 196 43.06 -29.01 55.23
CA ARG A 196 44.44 -29.51 55.17
C ARG A 196 45.08 -29.53 56.55
N ALA A 197 44.97 -28.44 57.32
CA ALA A 197 45.51 -28.36 58.68
C ALA A 197 44.87 -29.40 59.61
N LEU A 198 43.54 -29.58 59.54
CA LEU A 198 42.80 -30.59 60.27
C LEU A 198 43.27 -32.01 59.92
N ALA A 199 43.47 -32.30 58.63
CA ALA A 199 43.94 -33.59 58.17
C ALA A 199 45.36 -33.90 58.69
N ILE A 200 46.25 -32.92 58.69
CA ILE A 200 47.60 -33.03 59.26
C ILE A 200 47.51 -33.30 60.77
N ALA A 201 46.75 -32.49 61.52
CA ALA A 201 46.58 -32.67 62.96
C ALA A 201 45.99 -34.05 63.31
N THR A 202 45.00 -34.51 62.54
CA THR A 202 44.39 -35.84 62.71
C THR A 202 45.40 -36.96 62.43
N LYS A 203 46.22 -36.82 61.38
CA LYS A 203 47.29 -37.76 61.07
C LYS A 203 48.31 -37.85 62.21
N ASP A 204 48.76 -36.72 62.74
CA ASP A 204 49.75 -36.66 63.81
C ASP A 204 49.21 -37.24 65.13
N ALA A 205 47.94 -36.95 65.45
CA ALA A 205 47.25 -37.59 66.57
C ALA A 205 47.15 -39.11 66.40
N ASN A 206 46.80 -39.60 65.21
CA ASN A 206 46.75 -41.04 64.91
C ASN A 206 48.12 -41.70 65.01
N LEU A 207 49.19 -41.04 64.55
CA LEU A 207 50.56 -41.54 64.70
C LEU A 207 50.98 -41.64 66.16
N THR A 208 50.62 -40.64 66.97
CA THR A 208 50.89 -40.61 68.42
C THR A 208 50.11 -41.71 69.13
N LEU A 209 48.82 -41.86 68.86
CA LEU A 209 48.01 -42.95 69.41
C LEU A 209 48.54 -44.34 69.01
N ALA A 210 49.01 -44.49 67.76
CA ALA A 210 49.62 -45.73 67.29
C ALA A 210 50.93 -46.06 68.01
N SER A 211 51.80 -45.06 68.24
CA SER A 211 53.05 -45.26 68.98
C SER A 211 52.80 -45.56 70.46
N GLU A 212 51.87 -44.84 71.11
CA GLU A 212 51.43 -45.14 72.47
C GLU A 212 50.82 -46.53 72.60
N LYS A 213 49.99 -46.95 71.64
CA LYS A 213 49.39 -48.29 71.62
C LYS A 213 50.47 -49.37 71.51
N LYS A 214 51.45 -49.19 70.62
CA LYS A 214 52.62 -50.09 70.53
C LYS A 214 53.41 -50.13 71.85
N GLY A 215 53.62 -48.98 72.49
CA GLY A 215 54.28 -48.91 73.80
C GLY A 215 53.50 -49.65 74.89
N ARG A 216 52.17 -49.46 74.95
CA ARG A 216 51.27 -50.17 75.87
C ARG A 216 51.27 -51.69 75.62
N GLU A 217 51.26 -52.11 74.36
CA GLU A 217 51.34 -53.54 74.00
C GLU A 217 52.70 -54.15 74.39
N PHE A 218 53.80 -53.43 74.18
CA PHE A 218 55.13 -53.88 74.62
C PHE A 218 55.22 -54.03 76.14
N GLN A 219 54.72 -53.05 76.90
CA GLN A 219 54.64 -53.14 78.36
C GLN A 219 53.75 -54.29 78.82
N ARG A 220 52.60 -54.49 78.17
CA ARG A 220 51.68 -55.61 78.47
C ARG A 220 52.35 -56.96 78.22
N ARG A 221 53.04 -57.14 77.09
CA ARG A 221 53.81 -58.36 76.80
C ARG A 221 54.89 -58.60 77.84
N ARG A 222 55.63 -57.57 78.23
CA ARG A 222 56.65 -57.68 79.29
C ARG A 222 56.04 -58.06 80.65
N GLN A 223 54.91 -57.47 81.02
CA GLN A 223 54.17 -57.84 82.23
C GLN A 223 53.65 -59.27 82.16
N GLU A 224 53.15 -59.72 81.01
CA GLU A 224 52.71 -61.10 80.78
C GLU A 224 53.88 -62.08 80.91
N GLU A 225 55.06 -61.77 80.37
CA GLU A 225 56.28 -62.55 80.55
C GLU A 225 56.75 -62.59 82.02
N ASP A 226 56.73 -61.44 82.72
CA ASP A 226 57.07 -61.37 84.15
C ASP A 226 56.06 -62.15 85.01
N ASN A 227 54.76 -62.06 84.70
CA ASN A 227 53.71 -62.85 85.34
C ASN A 227 53.90 -64.34 85.06
N ASN A 228 54.19 -64.74 83.81
CA ASN A 228 54.50 -66.12 83.46
C ASN A 228 55.72 -66.63 84.23
N ARG A 229 56.78 -65.81 84.38
CA ARG A 229 57.95 -66.15 85.20
C ARG A 229 57.57 -66.32 86.67
N MET A 230 56.75 -65.42 87.21
CA MET A 230 56.23 -65.51 88.57
C MET A 230 55.34 -66.73 88.76
N ASP A 231 54.48 -67.08 87.81
CA ASP A 231 53.63 -68.27 87.85
C ASP A 231 54.46 -69.56 87.78
N ILE A 232 55.49 -69.62 86.93
CA ILE A 232 56.45 -70.75 86.93
C ILE A 232 57.15 -70.84 88.29
N GLN A 233 57.62 -69.73 88.84
CA GLN A 233 58.25 -69.71 90.16
C GLN A 233 57.27 -70.11 91.27
N ASN A 234 56.02 -69.65 91.21
CA ASN A 234 54.95 -70.01 92.14
C ASN A 234 54.49 -71.46 91.95
N GLN A 235 54.61 -72.07 90.77
CA GLN A 235 54.41 -73.52 90.60
C GLN A 235 55.59 -74.32 91.15
N LEU A 236 56.81 -73.78 91.07
CA LEU A 236 58.01 -74.39 91.67
C LEU A 236 58.05 -74.24 93.21
N GLN A 237 57.50 -73.16 93.77
CA GLN A 237 57.44 -72.88 95.23
C GLN A 237 56.09 -73.22 95.88
N GLY A 238 55.02 -73.23 95.09
CA GLY A 238 53.66 -73.56 95.52
C GLY A 238 53.61 -74.99 96.00
N GLY A 239 52.98 -75.18 97.15
CA GLY A 239 52.98 -76.42 97.93
C GLY A 239 52.24 -77.61 97.31
N PHE A 240 52.59 -77.99 96.08
CA PHE A 240 52.33 -79.33 95.54
C PHE A 240 53.57 -80.23 95.60
N LYS A 241 54.46 -79.97 96.56
CA LYS A 241 55.24 -81.01 97.22
C LYS A 241 54.37 -81.62 98.32
N GLN A 242 53.58 -82.62 97.93
CA GLN A 242 52.89 -83.63 98.75
C GLN A 242 52.14 -83.12 99.99
N ASN A 243 50.80 -83.03 99.93
CA ASN A 243 49.96 -83.47 101.04
C ASN A 243 48.53 -83.79 100.60
N ILE A 244 48.11 -85.00 100.96
CA ILE A 244 46.76 -85.54 100.94
C ILE A 244 45.97 -84.82 102.02
N SER A 245 44.82 -84.23 101.68
CA SER A 245 43.57 -84.26 102.47
C SER A 245 42.70 -83.04 102.14
N MET A 246 41.44 -83.35 101.80
CA MET A 246 40.24 -82.48 101.84
C MET A 246 39.76 -81.85 100.53
N LEU A 247 38.57 -82.35 100.16
CA LEU A 247 37.44 -81.64 99.59
C LEU A 247 37.53 -81.39 98.08
N SER A 248 36.98 -82.29 97.26
CA SER A 248 35.55 -82.31 96.92
C SER A 248 35.06 -80.95 96.45
N THR A 249 34.92 -80.76 95.14
CA THR A 249 33.62 -80.64 94.45
C THR A 249 33.89 -80.06 93.06
N LEU A 250 33.60 -80.87 92.05
CA LEU A 250 33.31 -80.42 90.69
C LEU A 250 32.21 -79.36 90.75
N ASP A 251 32.35 -78.25 90.03
CA ASP A 251 31.18 -77.72 89.32
C ASP A 251 31.59 -76.83 88.15
N ALA A 252 31.25 -77.33 86.98
CA ALA A 252 31.21 -76.57 85.75
C ALA A 252 29.79 -76.00 85.58
N GLN A 253 29.72 -74.72 85.20
CA GLN A 253 28.61 -74.04 84.50
C GLN A 253 27.33 -73.76 85.28
N HIS A 254 27.04 -72.47 85.54
CA HIS A 254 25.94 -71.73 84.89
C HIS A 254 25.95 -70.24 85.29
N ASP A 255 25.57 -69.41 84.32
CA ASP A 255 25.46 -67.95 84.33
C ASP A 255 25.09 -67.29 85.67
N LYS A 256 25.88 -66.27 86.07
CA LYS A 256 25.45 -65.28 87.07
C LYS A 256 25.64 -63.88 86.53
N GLY A 257 24.53 -63.37 85.98
CA GLY A 257 24.04 -61.99 86.13
C GLY A 257 25.00 -60.86 85.79
N THR A 258 24.67 -60.12 84.73
CA THR A 258 25.24 -58.81 84.40
C THR A 258 25.42 -57.94 85.64
N LYS A 259 26.64 -57.42 85.82
CA LYS A 259 27.00 -56.48 86.89
C LYS A 259 26.09 -55.25 86.80
N TYR A 260 25.49 -54.83 87.91
CA TYR A 260 24.53 -53.71 88.03
C TYR A 260 24.96 -52.42 87.29
N GLU A 261 26.27 -52.17 87.22
CA GLU A 261 26.86 -51.02 86.52
C GLU A 261 26.71 -51.08 84.99
N GLN A 262 26.77 -52.26 84.37
CA GLN A 262 26.58 -52.42 82.93
C GLN A 262 25.11 -52.22 82.53
N VAL A 263 24.19 -52.69 83.38
CA VAL A 263 22.74 -52.51 83.17
C VAL A 263 22.35 -51.03 83.25
N LYS A 264 22.93 -50.26 84.18
CA LYS A 264 22.76 -48.80 84.23
C LYS A 264 23.23 -48.11 82.94
N HIS A 265 24.43 -48.43 82.47
CA HIS A 265 24.97 -47.85 81.24
C HIS A 265 24.08 -48.12 80.01
N PHE A 266 23.56 -49.35 79.86
CA PHE A 266 22.61 -49.66 78.78
C PHE A 266 21.27 -48.94 78.95
N THR A 267 20.81 -48.74 80.18
CA THR A 267 19.57 -48.01 80.48
C THR A 267 19.70 -46.53 80.12
N ASP A 268 20.82 -45.91 80.50
CA ASP A 268 21.12 -44.51 80.21
C ASP A 268 21.31 -44.28 78.69
N TYR A 269 22.03 -45.19 78.02
CA TYR A 269 22.21 -45.15 76.57
C TYR A 269 20.87 -45.30 75.82
N ARG A 270 20.00 -46.20 76.29
CA ARG A 270 18.64 -46.37 75.72
C ARG A 270 17.77 -45.13 75.96
N GLN A 271 17.90 -44.47 77.11
CA GLN A 271 17.20 -43.19 77.35
C GLN A 271 17.71 -42.06 76.44
N GLN A 272 19.02 -41.96 76.22
CA GLN A 272 19.59 -40.98 75.28
C GLN A 272 19.10 -41.23 73.84
N GLN A 273 19.05 -42.48 73.38
CA GLN A 273 18.50 -42.81 72.07
C GLN A 273 17.02 -42.42 71.91
N VAL A 274 16.21 -42.61 72.97
CA VAL A 274 14.80 -42.19 72.96
C VAL A 274 14.68 -40.67 72.91
N GLN A 275 15.52 -39.93 73.64
CA GLN A 275 15.52 -38.46 73.61
C GLN A 275 15.98 -37.92 72.26
N GLU A 276 17.02 -38.49 71.67
CA GLU A 276 17.52 -38.09 70.35
C GLU A 276 16.50 -38.38 69.25
N LYS A 277 15.87 -39.56 69.28
CA LYS A 277 14.79 -39.91 68.33
C LYS A 277 13.60 -38.96 68.43
N LYS A 278 13.27 -38.47 69.63
CA LYS A 278 12.23 -37.45 69.81
C LYS A 278 12.63 -36.10 69.22
N ARG A 279 13.89 -35.69 69.34
CA ARG A 279 14.40 -34.45 68.73
C ARG A 279 14.33 -34.51 67.21
N ILE A 280 14.77 -35.64 66.63
CA ILE A 280 14.72 -35.87 65.17
C ILE A 280 13.27 -35.81 64.67
N CYS A 281 12.33 -36.47 65.36
CA CYS A 281 10.92 -36.47 64.98
C CYS A 281 10.29 -35.06 65.00
N VAL A 282 10.67 -34.21 65.96
CA VAL A 282 10.18 -32.81 66.02
C VAL A 282 10.77 -31.99 64.87
N MET A 283 12.06 -32.17 64.55
CA MET A 283 12.72 -31.48 63.44
C MET A 283 12.15 -31.89 62.09
N GLU A 284 11.90 -33.18 61.86
CA GLU A 284 11.24 -33.68 60.65
C GLU A 284 9.84 -33.07 60.50
N ARG A 285 9.08 -32.96 61.59
CA ARG A 285 7.76 -32.33 61.59
C ARG A 285 7.82 -30.85 61.20
N GLN A 286 8.85 -30.12 61.63
CA GLN A 286 9.05 -28.73 61.26
C GLN A 286 9.40 -28.59 59.77
N ASN A 287 10.29 -29.44 59.26
CA ASN A 287 10.65 -29.45 57.85
C ASN A 287 9.44 -29.79 56.96
N GLU A 288 8.60 -30.77 57.35
CA GLU A 288 7.36 -31.09 56.64
C GLU A 288 6.43 -29.87 56.51
N LEU A 289 6.25 -29.11 57.60
CA LEU A 289 5.42 -27.90 57.60
C LEU A 289 6.00 -26.82 56.68
N GLU A 290 7.32 -26.61 56.70
CA GLU A 290 7.99 -25.64 55.83
C GLU A 290 7.84 -26.01 54.35
N GLU A 291 7.99 -27.29 54.01
CA GLU A 291 7.76 -27.79 52.67
C GLU A 291 6.30 -27.63 52.22
N GLU A 292 5.33 -27.88 53.10
CA GLU A 292 3.92 -27.64 52.81
C GLU A 292 3.64 -26.16 52.55
N HIS A 293 4.23 -25.26 53.34
CA HIS A 293 4.13 -23.81 53.13
C HIS A 293 4.70 -23.39 51.78
N LEU A 294 5.88 -23.90 51.40
CA LEU A 294 6.49 -23.65 50.09
C LEU A 294 5.62 -24.17 48.94
N ARG A 295 5.06 -25.38 49.07
CA ARG A 295 4.15 -25.97 48.09
C ARG A 295 2.90 -25.12 47.90
N LEU A 296 2.28 -24.67 48.99
CA LEU A 296 1.10 -23.81 48.94
C LEU A 296 1.40 -22.43 48.34
N ALA A 297 2.54 -21.82 48.68
CA ALA A 297 2.97 -20.56 48.10
C ALA A 297 3.20 -20.69 46.59
N SER A 298 3.88 -21.76 46.15
CA SER A 298 4.10 -22.08 44.73
C SER A 298 2.78 -22.31 43.98
N ALA A 299 1.84 -23.07 44.55
CA ALA A 299 0.53 -23.27 43.94
C ALA A 299 -0.25 -21.95 43.79
N ARG A 300 -0.15 -21.06 44.78
CA ARG A 300 -0.79 -19.74 44.74
C ARG A 300 -0.18 -18.85 43.66
N THR A 301 1.15 -18.82 43.51
CA THR A 301 1.80 -18.03 42.46
C THR A 301 1.46 -18.58 41.07
N ALA A 302 1.42 -19.90 40.89
CA ALA A 302 1.00 -20.53 39.64
C ALA A 302 -0.42 -20.13 39.23
N LEU A 303 -1.39 -20.17 40.15
CA LEU A 303 -2.77 -19.73 39.88
C LEU A 303 -2.89 -18.24 39.51
N LEU A 304 -2.06 -17.38 40.09
CA LEU A 304 -2.03 -15.96 39.75
C LEU A 304 -1.49 -15.74 38.33
N LEU A 305 -0.43 -16.45 37.96
CA LEU A 305 0.14 -16.41 36.61
C LEU A 305 -0.85 -16.93 35.56
N GLU A 306 -1.54 -18.03 35.85
CA GLU A 306 -2.56 -18.60 34.95
C GLU A 306 -3.71 -17.60 34.72
N ARG A 307 -4.19 -16.92 35.78
CA ARG A 307 -5.20 -15.86 35.66
C ARG A 307 -4.71 -14.67 34.84
N GLN A 308 -3.45 -14.27 35.01
CA GLN A 308 -2.86 -13.20 34.21
C GLN A 308 -2.78 -13.60 32.73
N GLN A 309 -2.36 -14.83 32.44
CA GLN A 309 -2.30 -15.37 31.09
C GLN A 309 -3.70 -15.44 30.45
N MET A 310 -4.71 -15.90 31.19
CA MET A 310 -6.10 -15.91 30.70
C MET A 310 -6.61 -14.50 30.34
N ARG A 311 -6.26 -13.48 31.14
CA ARG A 311 -6.63 -12.07 30.85
C ARG A 311 -5.93 -11.57 29.58
N ALA A 312 -4.64 -11.85 29.43
CA ALA A 312 -3.87 -11.50 28.24
C ALA A 312 -4.44 -12.18 26.98
N ASN A 313 -4.71 -13.48 27.04
CA ASN A 313 -5.32 -14.24 25.94
C ASN A 313 -6.70 -13.69 25.57
N LYS A 314 -7.52 -13.30 26.55
CA LYS A 314 -8.81 -12.66 26.31
C LYS A 314 -8.68 -11.32 25.59
N GLN A 315 -7.68 -10.51 25.96
CA GLN A 315 -7.40 -9.24 25.29
C GLN A 315 -6.92 -9.47 23.85
N GLN A 316 -6.03 -10.45 23.63
CA GLN A 316 -5.57 -10.84 22.29
C GLN A 316 -6.73 -11.31 21.41
N ARG A 317 -7.63 -12.17 21.93
CA ARG A 317 -8.83 -12.60 21.20
C ARG A 317 -9.71 -11.43 20.79
N LYS A 318 -9.99 -10.51 21.71
CA LYS A 318 -10.76 -9.30 21.39
C LYS A 318 -10.09 -8.45 20.31
N ALA A 319 -8.77 -8.31 20.35
CA ALA A 319 -8.03 -7.58 19.32
C ALA A 319 -8.16 -8.27 17.96
N LEU A 320 -8.00 -9.60 17.90
CA LEU A 320 -8.19 -10.39 16.69
C LEU A 320 -9.61 -10.29 16.15
N ASP A 321 -10.62 -10.39 17.01
CA ASP A 321 -12.02 -10.27 16.62
C ASP A 321 -12.30 -8.88 16.02
N ASN A 322 -11.79 -7.81 16.64
CA ASN A 322 -11.92 -6.45 16.09
C ASN A 322 -11.25 -6.32 14.71
N THR A 323 -10.03 -6.87 14.54
CA THR A 323 -9.35 -6.85 13.23
C THR A 323 -10.10 -7.67 12.19
N ASN A 324 -10.68 -8.81 12.57
CA ASN A 324 -11.46 -9.66 11.68
C ASN A 324 -12.75 -8.96 11.23
N VAL A 325 -13.42 -8.22 12.12
CA VAL A 325 -14.59 -7.40 11.76
C VAL A 325 -14.21 -6.32 10.76
N GLN A 326 -13.13 -5.57 11.01
CA GLN A 326 -12.64 -4.54 10.07
C GLN A 326 -12.28 -5.13 8.70
N LEU A 327 -11.62 -6.29 8.67
CA LEU A 327 -11.29 -6.99 7.44
C LEU A 327 -12.54 -7.50 6.70
N ALA A 328 -13.55 -7.99 7.42
CA ALA A 328 -14.81 -8.43 6.84
C ALA A 328 -15.58 -7.26 6.22
N GLU A 329 -15.65 -6.11 6.90
CA GLU A 329 -16.26 -4.90 6.39
C GLU A 329 -15.52 -4.39 5.14
N ALA A 330 -14.19 -4.33 5.18
CA ALA A 330 -13.38 -3.94 4.03
C ALA A 330 -13.62 -4.87 2.83
N ARG A 331 -13.66 -6.19 3.04
CA ARG A 331 -14.01 -7.17 1.99
C ARG A 331 -15.43 -6.94 1.45
N ARG A 332 -16.41 -6.68 2.32
CA ARG A 332 -17.79 -6.42 1.91
C ARG A 332 -17.88 -5.18 1.01
N VAL A 333 -17.20 -4.09 1.39
CA VAL A 333 -17.14 -2.87 0.57
C VAL A 333 -16.45 -3.13 -0.77
N GLN A 334 -15.34 -3.89 -0.78
CA GLN A 334 -14.66 -4.29 -2.01
C GLN A 334 -15.58 -5.11 -2.94
N TYR A 335 -16.33 -6.08 -2.41
CA TYR A 335 -17.30 -6.85 -3.19
C TYR A 335 -18.40 -5.95 -3.75
N VAL A 336 -19.00 -5.08 -2.93
CA VAL A 336 -20.05 -4.14 -3.38
C VAL A 336 -19.53 -3.23 -4.49
N PHE A 337 -18.32 -2.70 -4.35
CA PHE A 337 -17.68 -1.88 -5.36
C PHE A 337 -17.40 -2.66 -6.65
N PHE A 338 -16.89 -3.90 -6.53
CA PHE A 338 -16.65 -4.79 -7.67
C PHE A 338 -17.95 -5.12 -8.42
N TYR A 339 -19.02 -5.47 -7.71
CA TYR A 339 -20.32 -5.75 -8.32
C TYR A 339 -20.97 -4.49 -8.92
N LEU A 340 -20.79 -3.31 -8.32
CA LEU A 340 -21.23 -2.03 -8.90
C LEU A 340 -20.48 -1.70 -10.20
N LEU A 341 -19.16 -1.89 -10.23
CA LEU A 341 -18.36 -1.73 -11.46
C LEU A 341 -18.83 -2.69 -12.56
N LEU A 342 -19.02 -3.97 -12.21
CA LEU A 342 -19.51 -4.98 -13.15
C LEU A 342 -20.92 -4.63 -13.68
N ALA A 343 -21.81 -4.13 -12.81
CA ALA A 343 -23.16 -3.70 -13.20
C ALA A 343 -23.14 -2.47 -14.12
N VAL A 344 -22.25 -1.50 -13.89
CA VAL A 344 -22.07 -0.32 -14.76
C VAL A 344 -21.54 -0.73 -16.14
N GLU A 345 -20.61 -1.68 -16.21
CA GLU A 345 -20.12 -2.24 -17.48
C GLU A 345 -21.23 -2.98 -18.26
N ILE A 346 -22.12 -3.70 -17.57
CA ILE A 346 -23.24 -4.43 -18.19
C ILE A 346 -24.36 -3.48 -18.66
N LEU A 347 -24.64 -2.40 -17.92
CA LEU A 347 -25.75 -1.47 -18.20
C LEU A 347 -25.41 -0.34 -19.20
N ARG A 348 -24.14 -0.16 -19.58
CA ARG A 348 -23.71 0.80 -20.61
C ARG A 348 -22.66 0.20 -21.55
N PRO A 349 -23.08 -0.55 -22.59
CA PRO A 349 -22.16 -1.05 -23.60
C PRO A 349 -21.57 0.04 -24.52
N ASP A 350 -22.12 1.26 -24.52
CA ASP A 350 -21.82 2.31 -25.51
C ASP A 350 -20.94 3.48 -25.01
N LEU A 351 -20.26 3.35 -23.87
CA LEU A 351 -19.22 4.34 -23.52
C LEU A 351 -17.92 4.02 -24.27
N PRO A 352 -17.29 5.00 -24.96
CA PRO A 352 -16.04 4.76 -25.67
C PRO A 352 -15.00 4.26 -24.66
N HIS A 353 -14.33 3.16 -25.01
CA HIS A 353 -13.24 2.58 -24.22
C HIS A 353 -12.21 3.67 -23.89
N SER A 354 -12.29 4.16 -22.66
CA SER A 354 -11.27 5.00 -22.04
C SER A 354 -9.99 4.17 -21.90
N PRO A 355 -8.79 4.76 -22.13
CA PRO A 355 -7.50 4.06 -22.04
C PRO A 355 -7.20 3.45 -20.65
N PHE A 356 -8.05 3.69 -19.65
CA PHE A 356 -7.96 3.06 -18.33
C PHE A 356 -8.46 1.59 -18.30
N SER A 357 -9.28 1.13 -19.26
CA SER A 357 -9.71 -0.28 -19.32
C SER A 357 -8.57 -1.24 -19.69
N CYS A 358 -7.56 -0.75 -20.41
CA CYS A 358 -6.39 -1.56 -20.80
C CYS A 358 -5.47 -1.85 -19.60
N LEU A 359 -5.39 -0.94 -18.62
CA LEU A 359 -4.59 -1.14 -17.41
C LEU A 359 -5.20 -2.18 -16.45
N PHE A 360 -6.52 -2.33 -16.44
CA PHE A 360 -7.19 -3.34 -15.61
C PHE A 360 -7.00 -4.76 -16.17
N SER A 361 -7.06 -4.93 -17.50
CA SER A 361 -6.84 -6.24 -18.13
C SER A 361 -5.39 -6.73 -18.03
N VAL A 362 -4.40 -5.83 -18.08
CA VAL A 362 -2.98 -6.20 -17.98
C VAL A 362 -2.59 -6.53 -16.53
N CYS A 363 -3.27 -5.94 -15.53
CA CYS A 363 -2.97 -6.18 -14.12
C CYS A 363 -3.62 -7.47 -13.58
N THR A 364 -4.82 -7.82 -14.07
CA THR A 364 -5.49 -9.08 -13.70
C THR A 364 -4.82 -10.32 -14.30
N GLN A 365 -4.27 -10.22 -15.52
CA GLN A 365 -3.46 -11.32 -16.10
C GLN A 365 -2.14 -11.54 -15.36
N LYS A 366 -1.44 -10.49 -14.93
CA LYS A 366 -0.19 -10.64 -14.16
C LYS A 366 -0.39 -11.19 -12.75
N THR A 367 -1.51 -10.86 -12.11
CA THR A 367 -1.83 -11.40 -10.77
C THR A 367 -2.26 -12.87 -10.84
N LEU A 368 -3.00 -13.29 -11.87
CA LEU A 368 -3.32 -14.70 -12.09
C LEU A 368 -2.08 -15.54 -12.44
N GLN A 369 -1.13 -14.99 -13.19
CA GLN A 369 0.11 -15.71 -13.55
C GLN A 369 1.08 -15.86 -12.37
N CYS A 370 1.04 -14.96 -11.37
CA CYS A 370 1.78 -15.13 -10.11
C CYS A 370 1.11 -16.10 -9.12
N PHE A 371 -0.22 -16.27 -9.18
CA PHE A 371 -0.92 -17.25 -8.32
C PHE A 371 -0.66 -18.70 -8.76
N TYR A 372 -0.51 -18.95 -10.06
CA TYR A 372 -0.23 -20.30 -10.57
C TYR A 372 1.24 -20.75 -10.38
N THR A 373 2.19 -19.84 -10.22
CA THR A 373 3.60 -20.20 -9.97
C THR A 373 3.91 -20.47 -8.50
N VAL A 374 3.10 -19.98 -7.55
CA VAL A 374 3.26 -20.24 -6.11
C VAL A 374 2.56 -21.53 -5.66
N LEU A 375 1.65 -22.08 -6.45
CA LEU A 375 0.98 -23.37 -6.18
C LEU A 375 1.69 -24.58 -6.84
N ALA A 376 2.80 -24.35 -7.53
CA ALA A 376 3.61 -25.38 -8.20
C ALA A 376 5.01 -25.59 -7.58
N LEU A 377 5.23 -25.05 -6.37
CA LEU A 377 6.34 -25.32 -5.46
C LEU A 377 5.73 -25.73 -4.12
#